data_AF-A0A0P0RIX3-F1
#
_entry.id   AF-A0A0P0RIX3-F1
#
_cell.length_a   1.000
_cell.length_b   1.000
_cell.length_c   1.000
_cell.angle_alpha   90.00
_cell.angle_beta   90.00
_cell.angle_gamma   90.00
#
_symmetry.space_group_name_H-M   'P 1'
#
loop_
_entity.id
_entity.type
_entity.pdbx_description
1 polymer ?
#
loop_
_entity_poly.entity_id
_entity_poly.type
_entity_poly.pdbx_seq_one_letter_code
_entity_poly.pdbx_strand_id
1 'polypeptide(L)'
;MDRTLAHVVRLTKTILLRPRDGAARPSAQFNPHAQLGSGAFGGMFLSWWYSDDTFEARDVLASLLIEKEVAFRDCDLDSVREAIIDTLQRVCIDAGLFNGDEVAFGQKDNLFECRRLTSVADFAANIYEEIKVELNSKIGKRCTVYALPRFFGPSFVVPDLGLRVISKSDEAAWNEFVDCGYRTDGWTPLFPVFAHTQATFPRSMEFSYILVSEEHGTQKGARFSSSVKFRGLIALLFGVASQRYQYRYHKSGAEPFTTCVQFSHVSSPDQRTTLSDCGALSPYFTSDVEVSHGAIEDVLRWYRDGFNGPTLFQQRLEKAAYFLNRGMNADDIEAYVNFFVTLDALFGERGSVEASISAGVKSLAITQNLQDRLPWLFDLRNELVHGGSRYVDEWPKYSRYLRHFKTRPIDDVELLARSAVLLAPGHFCSF
;
A
#
# COMPACT_ATOMS: atom_id res chain seq x y z
N MET A 1 -20.98 8.25 25.72
CA MET A 1 -19.51 8.12 25.62
C MET A 1 -19.20 7.81 24.17
N ASP A 2 -18.28 8.54 23.55
CA ASP A 2 -17.86 8.29 22.17
C ASP A 2 -17.35 6.85 22.00
N ARG A 3 -17.60 6.24 20.84
CA ARG A 3 -17.25 4.84 20.54
C ARG A 3 -15.76 4.60 20.73
N THR A 4 -14.92 5.52 20.29
CA THR A 4 -13.46 5.44 20.42
C THR A 4 -13.04 5.44 21.89
N LEU A 5 -13.60 6.32 22.71
CA LEU A 5 -13.32 6.38 24.16
C LEU A 5 -13.76 5.11 24.89
N ALA A 6 -14.88 4.51 24.49
CA ALA A 6 -15.32 3.23 25.04
C ALA A 6 -14.31 2.11 24.75
N HIS A 7 -13.65 2.12 23.58
CA HIS A 7 -12.60 1.15 23.26
C HIS A 7 -11.28 1.41 24.02
N VAL A 8 -10.95 2.66 24.35
CA VAL A 8 -9.84 2.97 25.28
C VAL A 8 -10.12 2.36 26.66
N VAL A 9 -11.35 2.49 27.16
CA VAL A 9 -11.76 1.87 28.43
C VAL A 9 -11.74 0.34 28.34
N ARG A 10 -12.23 -0.25 27.25
CA ARG A 10 -12.18 -1.71 27.03
C ARG A 10 -10.73 -2.19 27.08
N LEU A 11 -9.84 -1.55 26.32
CA LEU A 11 -8.42 -1.94 26.24
C LEU A 11 -7.73 -1.88 27.62
N THR A 12 -7.95 -0.84 28.40
CA THR A 12 -7.35 -0.72 29.74
C THR A 12 -7.91 -1.75 30.74
N LYS A 13 -9.16 -2.21 30.56
CA LYS A 13 -9.74 -3.30 31.38
C LYS A 13 -9.17 -4.68 31.04
N THR A 14 -8.74 -4.88 29.79
CA THR A 14 -8.25 -6.19 29.31
C THR A 14 -6.77 -6.41 29.59
N ILE A 15 -5.99 -5.35 29.76
CA ILE A 15 -4.58 -5.43 30.17
C ILE A 15 -4.51 -5.82 31.65
N LEU A 16 -3.98 -7.01 31.92
CA LEU A 16 -3.90 -7.56 33.28
C LEU A 16 -2.54 -7.25 33.92
N LEU A 17 -2.56 -6.95 35.22
CA LEU A 17 -1.37 -6.70 36.04
C LEU A 17 -0.92 -7.94 36.83
N ARG A 18 -1.73 -9.00 36.80
CA ARG A 18 -1.41 -10.32 37.36
C ARG A 18 -1.91 -11.41 36.42
N PRO A 19 -1.20 -12.55 36.31
CA PRO A 19 -1.73 -13.70 35.60
C PRO A 19 -2.92 -14.27 36.38
N ARG A 20 -4.10 -14.34 35.75
CA ARG A 20 -5.30 -14.93 36.39
C ARG A 20 -5.25 -16.46 36.44
N ASP A 21 -4.52 -17.10 35.51
CA ASP A 21 -4.42 -18.56 35.37
C ASP A 21 -2.96 -18.98 35.12
N GLY A 22 -2.57 -20.18 35.56
CA GLY A 22 -1.23 -20.75 35.35
C GLY A 22 -0.87 -21.12 33.91
N ALA A 23 -1.71 -20.74 32.93
CA ALA A 23 -1.44 -20.94 31.51
C ALA A 23 -0.50 -19.85 30.98
N ALA A 24 0.37 -20.23 30.04
CA ALA A 24 1.28 -19.31 29.36
C ALA A 24 0.50 -18.31 28.50
N ARG A 25 0.13 -17.16 29.09
CA ARG A 25 -0.44 -16.04 28.33
C ARG A 25 0.68 -15.21 27.70
N PRO A 26 0.42 -14.58 26.54
CA PRO A 26 1.31 -13.54 26.03
C PRO A 26 1.51 -12.48 27.10
N SER A 27 2.77 -12.09 27.32
CA SER A 27 3.14 -11.07 28.29
C SER A 27 4.17 -10.13 27.69
N ALA A 28 4.21 -8.90 28.20
CA ALA A 28 5.26 -7.94 27.91
C ALA A 28 5.95 -7.55 29.20
N GLN A 29 7.28 -7.57 29.17
CA GLN A 29 8.12 -6.93 30.17
C GLN A 29 8.71 -5.67 29.57
N PHE A 30 8.52 -4.54 30.23
CA PHE A 30 8.97 -3.24 29.73
C PHE A 30 9.42 -2.35 30.88
N ASN A 31 10.25 -1.36 30.55
CA ASN A 31 10.65 -0.31 31.48
C ASN A 31 9.94 0.99 31.05
N PRO A 32 8.96 1.49 31.83
CA PRO A 32 8.20 2.68 31.46
C PRO A 32 9.07 3.96 31.38
N HIS A 33 10.27 3.96 32.00
CA HIS A 33 11.19 5.10 31.98
C HIS A 33 12.21 5.03 30.83
N ALA A 34 12.38 3.88 30.17
CA ALA A 34 13.36 3.73 29.09
C ALA A 34 13.06 4.61 27.88
N GLN A 35 11.80 5.00 27.70
CA GLN A 35 11.36 5.90 26.62
C GLN A 35 11.57 7.39 26.92
N LEU A 36 11.97 7.77 28.15
CA LEU A 36 12.19 9.17 28.56
C LEU A 36 13.64 9.67 28.35
N GLY A 37 14.52 8.87 27.74
CA GLY A 37 15.84 9.31 27.28
C GLY A 37 16.88 9.65 28.37
N SER A 38 16.53 9.55 29.65
CA SER A 38 17.47 9.79 30.76
C SER A 38 18.10 8.50 31.24
N GLY A 39 19.41 8.37 31.00
CA GLY A 39 20.22 7.31 31.59
C GLY A 39 20.29 7.41 33.12
N ALA A 40 20.52 6.24 33.72
CA ALA A 40 20.81 5.96 35.13
C ALA A 40 19.62 5.54 36.02
N PHE A 41 19.92 4.50 36.81
CA PHE A 41 19.16 3.81 37.87
C PHE A 41 18.31 2.61 37.44
N GLY A 42 18.50 1.51 38.18
CA GLY A 42 17.91 0.19 37.93
C GLY A 42 16.39 0.29 37.74
N GLY A 43 15.95 0.06 36.51
CA GLY A 43 14.56 0.27 36.13
C GLY A 43 13.65 -0.77 36.76
N MET A 44 12.57 -0.30 37.37
CA MET A 44 11.43 -1.14 37.72
C MET A 44 10.83 -1.68 36.42
N PHE A 45 11.00 -2.98 36.17
CA PHE A 45 10.36 -3.66 35.04
C PHE A 45 8.92 -3.98 35.42
N LEU A 46 7.99 -3.57 34.57
CA LEU A 46 6.59 -3.92 34.69
C LEU A 46 6.29 -5.11 33.79
N SER A 47 5.48 -6.04 34.30
CA SER A 47 4.95 -7.16 33.52
C SER A 47 3.47 -6.94 33.27
N TRP A 48 3.05 -6.98 32.01
CA TRP A 48 1.63 -7.02 31.62
C TRP A 48 1.30 -8.34 30.96
N TRP A 49 0.07 -8.80 31.16
CA TRP A 49 -0.46 -10.00 30.51
C TRP A 49 -1.63 -9.63 29.61
N TYR A 50 -1.65 -10.24 28.43
CA TYR A 50 -2.64 -9.98 27.41
C TYR A 50 -3.59 -11.17 27.22
N SER A 51 -4.77 -10.86 26.70
CA SER A 51 -5.80 -11.82 26.26
C SER A 51 -6.16 -11.58 24.79
N ASP A 52 -6.90 -12.50 24.18
CA ASP A 52 -7.46 -12.29 22.83
C ASP A 52 -8.31 -11.01 22.75
N ASP A 53 -9.07 -10.72 23.81
CA ASP A 53 -9.85 -9.48 23.95
C ASP A 53 -8.96 -8.23 23.98
N THR A 54 -7.73 -8.33 24.50
CA THR A 54 -6.76 -7.23 24.46
C THR A 54 -6.33 -6.91 23.03
N PHE A 55 -6.03 -7.96 22.25
CA PHE A 55 -5.63 -7.79 20.85
C PHE A 55 -6.80 -7.27 20.00
N GLU A 56 -8.01 -7.80 20.19
CA GLU A 56 -9.21 -7.33 19.51
C GLU A 56 -9.52 -5.86 19.86
N ALA A 57 -9.49 -5.49 21.16
CA ALA A 57 -9.75 -4.12 21.60
C ALA A 57 -8.74 -3.12 21.03
N ARG A 58 -7.46 -3.50 20.98
CA ARG A 58 -6.39 -2.70 20.37
C ARG A 58 -6.62 -2.53 18.86
N ASP A 59 -6.98 -3.60 18.17
CA ASP A 59 -7.18 -3.60 16.72
C ASP A 59 -8.39 -2.75 16.30
N VAL A 60 -9.48 -2.83 17.06
CA VAL A 60 -10.64 -1.96 16.85
C VAL A 60 -10.31 -0.51 17.15
N LEU A 61 -9.57 -0.21 18.23
CA LEU A 61 -9.14 1.14 18.54
C LEU A 61 -8.24 1.73 17.45
N ALA A 62 -7.27 0.97 16.95
CA ALA A 62 -6.39 1.38 15.86
C ALA A 62 -7.18 1.70 14.58
N SER A 63 -8.15 0.86 14.23
CA SER A 63 -9.01 1.07 13.06
C SER A 63 -9.87 2.34 13.21
N LEU A 64 -10.46 2.57 14.39
CA LEU A 64 -11.24 3.76 14.68
C LEU A 64 -10.39 5.04 14.66
N LEU A 65 -9.12 4.99 15.09
CA LEU A 65 -8.20 6.11 15.00
C LEU A 65 -7.95 6.52 13.54
N ILE A 66 -7.67 5.54 12.67
CA ILE A 66 -7.44 5.77 11.23
C ILE A 66 -8.72 6.28 10.53
N GLU A 67 -9.88 5.71 10.87
CA GLU A 67 -11.17 6.07 10.27
C GLU A 67 -11.61 7.50 10.65
N LYS A 68 -11.41 7.88 11.91
CA LYS A 68 -11.98 9.12 12.47
C LYS A 68 -11.08 10.35 12.23
N GLU A 69 -9.77 10.18 12.27
CA GLU A 69 -8.81 11.29 12.20
C GLU A 69 -8.17 11.36 10.82
N VAL A 70 -8.48 12.41 10.06
CA VAL A 70 -7.97 12.59 8.68
C VAL A 70 -6.44 12.56 8.61
N ALA A 71 -5.77 13.07 9.65
CA ALA A 71 -4.31 13.07 9.75
C ALA A 71 -3.70 11.66 9.80
N PHE A 72 -4.49 10.63 10.16
CA PHE A 72 -4.01 9.26 10.35
C PHE A 72 -4.40 8.33 9.20
N ARG A 73 -5.07 8.83 8.15
CA ARG A 73 -5.63 7.98 7.07
C ARG A 73 -4.58 7.09 6.39
N ASP A 74 -3.34 7.59 6.26
CA ASP A 74 -2.25 6.91 5.55
C ASP A 74 -1.29 6.20 6.53
N CYS A 75 -1.72 5.98 7.78
CA CYS A 75 -0.98 5.18 8.75
C CYS A 75 -1.27 3.69 8.56
N ASP A 76 -0.24 2.86 8.69
CA ASP A 76 -0.44 1.41 8.76
C ASP A 76 -0.94 0.99 10.16
N LEU A 77 -1.81 -0.03 10.18
CA LEU A 77 -2.40 -0.55 11.41
C LEU A 77 -1.35 -1.01 12.42
N ASP A 78 -0.24 -1.59 12.00
CA ASP A 78 0.78 -2.12 12.90
C ASP A 78 1.49 -1.01 13.67
N SER A 79 1.92 0.06 13.00
CA SER A 79 2.50 1.22 13.66
C SER A 79 1.51 1.90 14.61
N VAL A 80 0.21 1.92 14.28
CA VAL A 80 -0.83 2.47 15.16
C VAL A 80 -1.03 1.59 16.40
N ARG A 81 -1.09 0.27 16.21
CA ARG A 81 -1.17 -0.72 17.31
C ARG A 81 0.03 -0.60 18.25
N GLU A 82 1.24 -0.46 17.71
CA GLU A 82 2.47 -0.25 18.46
C GLU A 82 2.40 1.06 19.25
N ALA A 83 2.03 2.18 18.61
CA ALA A 83 1.89 3.48 19.29
C ALA A 83 0.88 3.47 20.44
N ILE A 84 -0.24 2.75 20.30
CA ILE A 84 -1.22 2.60 21.39
C ILE A 84 -0.58 1.92 22.61
N ILE A 85 0.12 0.81 22.39
CA ILE A 85 0.75 0.05 23.48
C ILE A 85 1.91 0.84 24.09
N ASP A 86 2.78 1.43 23.26
CA ASP A 86 3.88 2.29 23.71
C ASP A 86 3.36 3.43 24.59
N THR A 87 2.28 4.09 24.14
CA THR A 87 1.64 5.16 24.91
C THR A 87 1.18 4.66 26.26
N LEU A 88 0.41 3.57 26.31
CA LEU A 88 -0.08 3.01 27.57
C LEU A 88 1.07 2.62 28.51
N GLN A 89 2.12 2.00 27.97
CA GLN A 89 3.31 1.62 28.73
C GLN A 89 4.05 2.84 29.30
N ARG A 90 4.09 3.95 28.55
CA ARG A 90 4.66 5.22 29.00
C ARG A 90 3.81 5.89 30.08
N VAL A 91 2.50 5.99 29.86
CA VAL A 91 1.60 6.75 30.76
C VAL A 91 1.13 5.97 31.98
N CYS A 92 1.37 4.66 32.08
CA CYS A 92 0.90 3.85 33.21
C CYS A 92 1.52 4.23 34.57
N ILE A 93 2.59 5.02 34.55
CA ILE A 93 3.23 5.62 35.74
C ILE A 93 2.91 7.11 35.91
N ASP A 94 2.15 7.71 34.99
CA ASP A 94 1.74 9.11 35.09
C ASP A 94 0.77 9.26 36.26
N ALA A 95 1.20 9.99 37.29
CA ALA A 95 0.44 10.22 38.50
C ALA A 95 -0.86 11.01 38.27
N GLY A 96 -1.03 11.68 37.13
CA GLY A 96 -2.27 12.34 36.72
C GLY A 96 -3.33 11.37 36.19
N LEU A 97 -2.91 10.21 35.65
CA LEU A 97 -3.79 9.23 35.02
C LEU A 97 -3.97 7.96 35.85
N PHE A 98 -2.89 7.47 36.46
CA PHE A 98 -2.85 6.20 37.18
C PHE A 98 -2.24 6.35 38.58
N ASN A 99 -2.61 5.42 39.47
CA ASN A 99 -1.89 5.17 40.70
C ASN A 99 -0.69 4.24 40.39
N GLY A 100 0.49 4.84 40.24
CA GLY A 100 1.71 4.11 39.87
C GLY A 100 2.06 2.97 40.82
N ASP A 101 1.81 3.09 42.13
CA ASP A 101 2.06 2.01 43.09
C ASP A 101 1.12 0.81 42.86
N GLU A 102 -0.14 1.07 42.52
CA GLU A 102 -1.08 0.00 42.20
C GLU A 102 -0.69 -0.73 40.91
N VAL A 103 -0.14 -0.01 39.93
CA VAL A 103 0.37 -0.59 38.69
C VAL A 103 1.66 -1.39 38.96
N ALA A 104 2.63 -0.79 39.65
CA ALA A 104 3.95 -1.37 39.92
C ALA A 104 3.90 -2.66 40.75
N PHE A 105 3.05 -2.67 41.78
CA PHE A 105 2.89 -3.82 42.67
C PHE A 105 1.68 -4.70 42.29
N GLY A 106 1.05 -4.41 41.15
CA GLY A 106 -0.12 -5.10 40.64
C GLY A 106 -1.24 -5.21 41.67
N GLN A 107 -1.53 -4.18 42.45
CA GLN A 107 -2.51 -4.24 43.55
C GLN A 107 -3.94 -4.46 43.06
N LYS A 108 -4.19 -4.22 41.77
CA LYS A 108 -5.46 -4.46 41.08
C LYS A 108 -5.29 -5.51 39.98
N ASP A 109 -6.41 -6.03 39.50
CA ASP A 109 -6.42 -7.05 38.45
C ASP A 109 -6.01 -6.52 37.08
N ASN A 110 -6.38 -5.28 36.75
CA ASN A 110 -6.20 -4.69 35.44
C ASN A 110 -5.85 -3.21 35.52
N LEU A 111 -5.32 -2.67 34.41
CA LEU A 111 -4.83 -1.30 34.32
C LEU A 111 -5.94 -0.26 34.57
N PHE A 112 -7.17 -0.51 34.14
CA PHE A 112 -8.31 0.40 34.34
C PHE A 112 -8.65 0.61 35.81
N GLU A 113 -8.51 -0.41 36.66
CA GLU A 113 -8.79 -0.27 38.11
C GLU A 113 -7.73 0.55 38.84
N CYS A 114 -6.56 0.78 38.24
CA CYS A 114 -5.52 1.66 38.76
C CYS A 114 -5.70 3.13 38.36
N ARG A 115 -6.79 3.50 37.66
CA ARG A 115 -7.05 4.88 37.26
C ARG A 115 -7.17 5.79 38.48
N ARG A 116 -6.57 6.98 38.41
CA ARG A 116 -6.70 7.99 39.47
C ARG A 116 -7.93 8.88 39.28
N LEU A 117 -8.31 9.13 38.02
CA LEU A 117 -9.45 9.96 37.67
C LEU A 117 -10.77 9.24 37.96
N THR A 118 -11.67 9.90 38.69
CA THR A 118 -13.00 9.33 39.02
C THR A 118 -13.91 9.27 37.81
N SER A 119 -13.81 10.26 36.91
CA SER A 119 -14.56 10.32 35.67
C SER A 119 -13.95 9.38 34.62
N VAL A 120 -14.72 8.37 34.22
CA VAL A 120 -14.32 7.41 33.16
C VAL A 120 -14.15 8.12 31.81
N ALA A 121 -14.97 9.15 31.55
CA ALA A 121 -14.90 9.91 30.31
C ALA A 121 -13.59 10.71 30.22
N ASP A 122 -13.21 11.41 31.29
CA ASP A 122 -12.00 12.24 31.31
C ASP A 122 -10.73 11.38 31.27
N PHE A 123 -10.75 10.25 31.99
CA PHE A 123 -9.68 9.25 31.92
C PHE A 123 -9.46 8.74 30.48
N ALA A 124 -10.53 8.32 29.81
CA ALA A 124 -10.45 7.81 28.46
C ALA A 124 -10.00 8.89 27.46
N ALA A 125 -10.49 10.13 27.63
CA ALA A 125 -10.13 11.25 26.78
C ALA A 125 -8.64 11.61 26.90
N ASN A 126 -8.09 11.63 28.12
CA ASN A 126 -6.67 11.94 28.31
C ASN A 126 -5.76 10.87 27.70
N ILE A 127 -6.07 9.58 27.88
CA ILE A 127 -5.31 8.51 27.23
C ILE A 127 -5.40 8.62 25.71
N TYR A 128 -6.59 8.93 25.19
CA TYR A 128 -6.80 9.10 23.76
C TYR A 128 -5.94 10.24 23.19
N GLU A 129 -5.85 11.38 23.88
CA GLU A 129 -4.99 12.49 23.47
C GLU A 129 -3.49 12.13 23.56
N GLU A 130 -3.06 11.40 24.58
CA GLU A 130 -1.68 10.89 24.66
C GLU A 130 -1.34 9.96 23.49
N ILE A 131 -2.28 9.12 23.05
CA ILE A 131 -2.09 8.25 21.86
C ILE A 131 -1.95 9.11 20.61
N LYS A 132 -2.73 10.18 20.48
CA LYS A 132 -2.65 11.12 19.36
C LYS A 132 -1.31 11.85 19.33
N VAL A 133 -0.80 12.30 20.48
CA VAL A 133 0.52 12.92 20.59
C VAL A 133 1.62 11.95 20.16
N GLU A 134 1.57 10.70 20.64
CA GLU A 134 2.53 9.66 20.25
C GLU A 134 2.50 9.42 18.73
N LEU A 135 1.31 9.24 18.16
CA LEU A 135 1.14 9.03 16.71
C LEU A 135 1.65 10.22 15.89
N ASN A 136 1.35 11.45 16.29
CA ASN A 136 1.83 12.65 15.61
C ASN A 136 3.36 12.75 15.62
N SER A 137 4.03 12.16 16.61
CA SER A 137 5.50 12.09 16.63
C SER A 137 6.09 11.07 15.65
N LYS A 138 5.29 10.08 15.21
CA LYS A 138 5.70 9.03 14.24
C LYS A 138 5.31 9.35 12.80
N ILE A 139 4.33 10.23 12.63
CA ILE A 139 3.78 10.63 11.33
C ILE A 139 4.57 11.81 10.77
N GLY A 140 4.78 11.81 9.46
CA GLY A 140 5.43 12.92 8.78
C GLY A 140 5.30 12.85 7.26
N LYS A 141 5.62 13.96 6.60
CA LYS A 141 5.73 14.03 5.15
C LYS A 141 6.97 13.26 4.71
N ARG A 142 6.79 12.25 3.87
CA ARG A 142 7.84 11.39 3.34
C ARG A 142 7.66 11.28 1.83
N CYS A 143 8.74 10.98 1.11
CA CYS A 143 8.60 10.51 -0.25
C CYS A 143 9.18 9.09 -0.34
N THR A 144 8.59 8.28 -1.20
CA THR A 144 9.15 6.97 -1.57
C THR A 144 9.67 7.08 -3.00
N VAL A 145 10.85 6.54 -3.24
CA VAL A 145 11.53 6.50 -4.53
C VAL A 145 11.76 5.05 -4.94
N TYR A 146 11.32 4.70 -6.15
CA TYR A 146 11.50 3.37 -6.73
C TYR A 146 12.21 3.49 -8.08
N ALA A 147 13.28 2.74 -8.28
CA ALA A 147 13.97 2.68 -9.58
C ALA A 147 13.16 1.82 -10.56
N LEU A 148 12.82 2.37 -11.73
CA LEU A 148 12.05 1.69 -12.76
C LEU A 148 12.96 1.30 -13.94
N PRO A 149 13.35 0.02 -14.07
CA PRO A 149 14.22 -0.44 -15.15
C PRO A 149 13.45 -0.51 -16.46
N ARG A 150 14.16 -0.43 -17.59
CA ARG A 150 13.63 -0.59 -18.97
C ARG A 150 12.65 0.47 -19.46
N PHE A 151 12.00 1.25 -18.60
CA PHE A 151 11.19 2.39 -19.03
C PHE A 151 12.06 3.63 -19.21
N PHE A 152 11.89 4.36 -20.32
CA PHE A 152 12.64 5.59 -20.59
C PHE A 152 11.80 6.62 -21.36
N GLY A 153 12.19 7.88 -21.29
CA GLY A 153 11.50 9.01 -21.93
C GLY A 153 11.70 10.34 -21.16
N PRO A 154 10.84 11.35 -21.38
CA PRO A 154 10.85 12.60 -20.62
C PRO A 154 10.35 12.43 -19.17
N SER A 155 10.78 13.33 -18.27
CA SER A 155 10.18 13.43 -16.93
C SER A 155 8.79 14.06 -17.00
N PHE A 156 7.91 13.68 -16.07
CA PHE A 156 6.58 14.31 -15.93
C PHE A 156 6.02 14.13 -14.52
N VAL A 157 5.00 14.93 -14.20
CA VAL A 157 4.29 14.91 -12.92
C VAL A 157 2.84 14.55 -13.17
N VAL A 158 2.27 13.66 -12.36
CA VAL A 158 0.83 13.43 -12.31
C VAL A 158 0.25 14.38 -11.25
N PRO A 159 -0.52 15.40 -11.67
CA PRO A 159 -1.06 16.39 -10.73
C PRO A 159 -1.91 15.74 -9.63
N ASP A 160 -1.98 16.39 -8.47
CA ASP A 160 -2.87 16.07 -7.33
C ASP A 160 -2.65 14.71 -6.64
N LEU A 161 -1.81 13.83 -7.20
CA LEU A 161 -1.51 12.52 -6.61
C LEU A 161 -0.13 12.45 -5.92
N GLY A 162 0.66 13.52 -6.02
CA GLY A 162 2.02 13.56 -5.49
C GLY A 162 2.96 12.59 -6.21
N LEU A 163 2.65 12.21 -7.46
CA LEU A 163 3.41 11.25 -8.24
C LEU A 163 4.26 11.93 -9.31
N ARG A 164 5.53 11.52 -9.39
CA ARG A 164 6.47 12.01 -10.40
C ARG A 164 7.19 10.84 -11.06
N VAL A 165 7.43 10.96 -12.36
CA VAL A 165 8.35 10.11 -13.11
C VAL A 165 9.52 11.00 -13.50
N ILE A 166 10.71 10.69 -12.99
CA ILE A 166 11.90 11.51 -13.23
C ILE A 166 12.90 10.68 -14.02
N SER A 167 13.33 11.21 -15.16
CA SER A 167 14.42 10.65 -15.93
C SER A 167 15.73 10.72 -15.17
N LYS A 168 16.50 9.63 -15.21
CA LYS A 168 17.78 9.53 -14.51
C LYS A 168 18.75 10.66 -14.89
N SER A 169 18.64 11.15 -16.13
CA SER A 169 19.47 12.23 -16.67
C SER A 169 18.86 13.63 -16.51
N ASP A 170 17.65 13.76 -15.96
CA ASP A 170 16.95 15.02 -15.82
C ASP A 170 17.19 15.64 -14.43
N GLU A 171 18.35 16.28 -14.30
CA GLU A 171 18.76 16.96 -13.08
C GLU A 171 17.82 18.11 -12.71
N ALA A 172 17.20 18.78 -13.69
CA ALA A 172 16.29 19.89 -13.44
C ALA A 172 15.03 19.42 -12.71
N ALA A 173 14.38 18.36 -13.21
CA ALA A 173 13.21 17.78 -12.57
C ALA A 173 13.54 17.19 -11.18
N TRP A 174 14.74 16.61 -11.01
CA TRP A 174 15.20 16.16 -9.70
C TRP A 174 15.40 17.32 -8.71
N ASN A 175 16.05 18.39 -9.14
CA ASN A 175 16.30 19.55 -8.27
C ASN A 175 14.99 20.24 -7.87
N GLU A 176 14.04 20.39 -8.79
CA GLU A 176 12.69 20.90 -8.48
C GLU A 176 12.01 20.06 -7.38
N PHE A 177 12.16 18.72 -7.44
CA PHE A 177 11.66 17.84 -6.40
C PHE A 177 12.40 18.03 -5.06
N VAL A 178 13.72 18.16 -5.07
CA VAL A 178 14.52 18.40 -3.84
C VAL A 178 14.14 19.72 -3.19
N ASP A 179 13.89 20.76 -3.99
CA ASP A 179 13.46 22.09 -3.55
C ASP A 179 12.09 22.07 -2.82
N CYS A 180 11.33 20.98 -2.94
CA CYS A 180 10.13 20.74 -2.14
C CYS A 180 10.40 20.38 -0.67
N GLY A 181 11.67 20.38 -0.22
CA GLY A 181 12.07 20.26 1.18
C GLY A 181 12.42 18.85 1.65
N TYR A 182 12.76 17.93 0.74
CA TYR A 182 13.14 16.56 1.08
C TYR A 182 14.63 16.40 1.34
N ARG A 183 14.99 15.68 2.40
CA ARG A 183 16.38 15.41 2.76
C ARG A 183 16.91 14.20 2.01
N THR A 184 17.70 14.46 0.96
CA THR A 184 18.27 13.40 0.10
C THR A 184 19.70 13.02 0.48
N ASP A 185 20.37 13.81 1.33
CA ASP A 185 21.73 13.59 1.80
C ASP A 185 22.74 13.32 0.66
N GLY A 186 22.58 14.05 -0.45
CA GLY A 186 23.43 13.94 -1.65
C GLY A 186 23.06 12.82 -2.61
N TRP A 187 22.04 12.01 -2.29
CA TRP A 187 21.51 11.01 -3.21
C TRP A 187 20.87 11.68 -4.42
N THR A 188 21.17 11.16 -5.61
CA THR A 188 20.54 11.59 -6.87
C THR A 188 20.25 10.38 -7.76
N PRO A 189 19.36 10.49 -8.76
CA PRO A 189 19.14 9.41 -9.73
C PRO A 189 20.43 9.03 -10.48
N LEU A 190 21.27 10.01 -10.80
CA LEU A 190 22.54 9.82 -11.50
C LEU A 190 23.59 9.15 -10.60
N PHE A 191 23.62 9.52 -9.32
CA PHE A 191 24.49 8.96 -8.28
C PHE A 191 23.66 8.38 -7.13
N PRO A 192 23.06 7.17 -7.32
CA PRO A 192 22.11 6.60 -6.36
C PRO A 192 22.81 5.93 -5.16
N VAL A 193 23.85 6.59 -4.64
CA VAL A 193 24.74 6.11 -3.57
C VAL A 193 24.78 7.17 -2.47
N PHE A 194 24.52 6.75 -1.23
CA PHE A 194 24.64 7.58 -0.05
C PHE A 194 26.12 7.72 0.34
N ALA A 195 26.56 8.95 0.64
CA ALA A 195 27.95 9.21 1.02
C ALA A 195 28.36 8.48 2.31
N HIS A 196 27.41 8.15 3.20
CA HIS A 196 27.68 7.68 4.56
C HIS A 196 26.84 6.48 5.02
N THR A 197 26.03 5.85 4.15
CA THR A 197 25.15 4.74 4.56
C THR A 197 25.20 3.55 3.61
N GLN A 198 24.91 2.36 4.14
CA GLN A 198 24.74 1.12 3.34
C GLN A 198 23.39 1.06 2.60
N ALA A 199 22.57 2.12 2.68
CA ALA A 199 21.18 2.12 2.25
C ALA A 199 21.01 2.44 0.75
N THR A 200 21.90 1.97 -0.13
CA THR A 200 21.91 2.39 -1.55
C THR A 200 21.19 1.42 -2.45
N PHE A 201 20.78 1.86 -3.64
CA PHE A 201 20.47 0.93 -4.72
C PHE A 201 21.74 0.14 -5.07
N PRO A 202 21.62 -1.16 -5.39
CA PRO A 202 22.77 -1.94 -5.86
C PRO A 202 23.43 -1.26 -7.06
N ARG A 203 24.77 -1.21 -7.13
CA ARG A 203 25.46 -0.60 -8.28
C ARG A 203 25.18 -1.30 -9.61
N SER A 204 24.75 -2.57 -9.56
CA SER A 204 24.32 -3.36 -10.73
C SER A 204 22.92 -2.98 -11.24
N MET A 205 22.20 -2.10 -10.53
CA MET A 205 20.83 -1.74 -10.83
C MET A 205 20.79 -0.71 -11.98
N GLU A 206 20.63 -1.19 -13.20
CA GLU A 206 20.40 -0.31 -14.35
C GLU A 206 18.92 0.12 -14.41
N PHE A 207 18.70 1.43 -14.38
CA PHE A 207 17.40 2.06 -14.56
C PHE A 207 17.56 3.37 -15.32
N SER A 208 16.48 3.76 -16.03
CA SER A 208 16.41 5.04 -16.76
C SER A 208 15.41 6.00 -16.12
N TYR A 209 14.47 5.48 -15.32
CA TYR A 209 13.48 6.24 -14.57
C TYR A 209 13.55 5.97 -13.09
N ILE A 210 13.18 6.97 -12.30
CA ILE A 210 12.71 6.78 -10.94
C ILE A 210 11.26 7.22 -10.84
N LEU A 211 10.50 6.51 -10.00
CA LEU A 211 9.17 6.91 -9.58
C LEU A 211 9.27 7.53 -8.20
N VAL A 212 8.60 8.66 -8.00
CA VAL A 212 8.55 9.37 -6.72
C VAL A 212 7.09 9.51 -6.31
N SER A 213 6.77 9.18 -5.06
CA SER A 213 5.45 9.42 -4.47
C SER A 213 5.59 10.19 -3.16
N GLU A 214 4.89 11.31 -3.03
CA GLU A 214 4.82 12.13 -1.82
C GLU A 214 3.64 11.67 -0.95
N GLU A 215 3.89 11.30 0.30
CA GLU A 215 2.87 10.79 1.24
C GLU A 215 3.00 11.45 2.62
N HIS A 216 1.91 11.44 3.40
CA HIS A 216 1.90 11.90 4.79
C HIS A 216 1.41 10.77 5.69
N GLY A 217 2.30 10.14 6.45
CA GLY A 217 1.90 9.01 7.29
C GLY A 217 3.06 8.43 8.07
N THR A 218 2.86 7.25 8.65
CA THR A 218 3.96 6.43 9.19
C THR A 218 4.87 5.96 8.06
N GLN A 219 6.10 5.55 8.38
CA GLN A 219 7.05 5.09 7.37
C GLN A 219 6.50 3.90 6.55
N LYS A 220 5.97 2.88 7.24
CA LYS A 220 5.38 1.69 6.61
C LYS A 220 4.12 2.04 5.81
N GLY A 221 3.24 2.89 6.35
CA GLY A 221 2.01 3.35 5.68
C GLY A 221 2.30 4.13 4.39
N ALA A 222 3.21 5.12 4.46
CA ALA A 222 3.67 5.88 3.30
C ALA A 222 4.29 4.97 2.22
N ARG A 223 5.12 3.99 2.60
CA ARG A 223 5.69 3.01 1.67
C ARG A 223 4.61 2.19 0.99
N PHE A 224 3.63 1.70 1.74
CA PHE A 224 2.53 0.92 1.20
C PHE A 224 1.69 1.74 0.22
N SER A 225 1.25 2.94 0.62
CA SER A 225 0.50 3.88 -0.24
C SER A 225 1.26 4.15 -1.55
N SER A 226 2.54 4.50 -1.44
CA SER A 226 3.41 4.75 -2.60
C SER A 226 3.49 3.53 -3.52
N SER A 227 3.66 2.32 -2.96
CA SER A 227 3.75 1.09 -3.75
C SER A 227 2.47 0.82 -4.54
N VAL A 228 1.29 1.08 -3.96
CA VAL A 228 -0.01 0.92 -4.63
C VAL A 228 -0.10 1.90 -5.80
N LYS A 229 0.25 3.17 -5.59
CA LYS A 229 0.27 4.19 -6.64
C LYS A 229 1.24 3.86 -7.77
N PHE A 230 2.45 3.42 -7.44
CA PHE A 230 3.45 3.00 -8.42
C PHE A 230 2.96 1.83 -9.28
N ARG A 231 2.30 0.82 -8.68
CA ARG A 231 1.72 -0.28 -9.45
C ARG A 231 0.72 0.21 -10.48
N GLY A 232 -0.20 1.09 -10.08
CA GLY A 232 -1.17 1.71 -10.99
C GLY A 232 -0.48 2.47 -12.12
N LEU A 233 0.48 3.35 -11.79
CA LEU A 233 1.21 4.14 -12.77
C LEU A 233 2.00 3.27 -13.77
N ILE A 234 2.71 2.24 -13.29
CA ILE A 234 3.45 1.30 -14.15
C ILE A 234 2.51 0.56 -15.09
N ALA A 235 1.34 0.12 -14.61
CA ALA A 235 0.35 -0.54 -15.46
C ALA A 235 -0.17 0.37 -16.57
N LEU A 236 -0.38 1.66 -16.28
CA LEU A 236 -0.81 2.64 -17.27
C LEU A 236 0.29 2.97 -18.28
N LEU A 237 1.52 3.21 -17.81
CA LEU A 237 2.69 3.44 -18.66
C LEU A 237 2.89 2.29 -19.64
N PHE A 238 2.91 1.05 -19.13
CA PHE A 238 2.97 -0.15 -19.95
C PHE A 238 1.77 -0.27 -20.88
N GLY A 239 0.58 0.01 -20.34
CA GLY A 239 -0.69 -0.02 -21.04
C GLY A 239 -0.65 0.79 -22.34
N VAL A 240 -0.35 2.08 -22.20
CA VAL A 240 -0.30 3.04 -23.31
C VAL A 240 0.87 2.73 -24.26
N ALA A 241 2.06 2.44 -23.73
CA ALA A 241 3.22 2.11 -24.57
C ALA A 241 2.96 0.88 -25.45
N SER A 242 2.33 -0.16 -24.89
CA SER A 242 2.02 -1.40 -25.60
C SER A 242 0.96 -1.26 -26.71
N GLN A 243 0.14 -0.21 -26.71
CA GLN A 243 -0.79 0.06 -27.82
C GLN A 243 -0.08 0.55 -29.07
N ARG A 244 1.10 1.15 -28.91
CA ARG A 244 1.86 1.78 -30.00
C ARG A 244 2.97 0.88 -30.52
N TYR A 245 3.34 -0.15 -29.76
CA TYR A 245 4.38 -1.08 -30.14
C TYR A 245 3.80 -2.24 -30.97
N GLN A 246 4.45 -2.55 -32.09
CA GLN A 246 4.00 -3.60 -33.02
C GLN A 246 4.10 -5.01 -32.39
N TYR A 247 5.11 -5.20 -31.54
CA TYR A 247 5.40 -6.49 -30.91
C TYR A 247 5.02 -6.47 -29.44
N ARG A 248 5.05 -7.64 -28.81
CA ARG A 248 4.78 -7.75 -27.37
C ARG A 248 6.08 -7.56 -26.58
N TYR A 249 5.97 -6.94 -25.43
CA TYR A 249 7.04 -6.95 -24.43
C TYR A 249 7.11 -8.32 -23.75
N HIS A 250 8.29 -8.92 -23.78
CA HIS A 250 8.55 -10.18 -23.11
C HIS A 250 9.21 -9.94 -21.76
N LYS A 251 8.84 -10.75 -20.77
CA LYS A 251 9.53 -10.77 -19.47
C LYS A 251 10.82 -11.57 -19.59
N SER A 252 11.85 -11.07 -18.94
CA SER A 252 13.09 -11.79 -18.68
C SER A 252 12.91 -12.69 -17.45
N GLY A 253 13.73 -13.73 -17.34
CA GLY A 253 13.87 -14.52 -16.10
C GLY A 253 14.73 -13.83 -15.03
N ALA A 254 15.16 -12.59 -15.26
CA ALA A 254 15.89 -11.79 -14.28
C ALA A 254 14.99 -11.37 -13.11
N GLU A 255 15.56 -11.30 -11.91
CA GLU A 255 14.82 -10.88 -10.72
C GLU A 255 14.39 -9.41 -10.82
N PRO A 256 13.10 -9.09 -10.56
CA PRO A 256 12.62 -7.72 -10.57
C PRO A 256 13.15 -6.94 -9.35
N PHE A 257 13.13 -5.62 -9.47
CA PHE A 257 13.54 -4.74 -8.37
C PHE A 257 12.47 -4.70 -7.28
N THR A 258 12.87 -4.93 -6.03
CA THR A 258 11.95 -4.97 -4.88
C THR A 258 12.22 -3.91 -3.84
N THR A 259 13.29 -3.11 -3.98
CA THR A 259 13.66 -2.12 -2.97
C THR A 259 13.21 -0.71 -3.36
N CYS A 260 12.93 0.09 -2.34
CA CYS A 260 12.64 1.52 -2.45
C CYS A 260 13.44 2.29 -1.39
N VAL A 261 13.70 3.55 -1.69
CA VAL A 261 14.29 4.51 -0.74
C VAL A 261 13.21 5.44 -0.27
N GLN A 262 13.15 5.76 1.02
CA GLN A 262 12.25 6.79 1.54
C GLN A 262 13.07 7.95 2.09
N PHE A 263 12.75 9.17 1.63
CA PHE A 263 13.31 10.40 2.15
C PHE A 263 12.30 11.10 3.03
N SER A 264 12.75 11.60 4.17
CA SER A 264 11.95 12.44 5.04
C SER A 264 11.97 13.89 4.56
N HIS A 265 10.83 14.56 4.68
CA HIS A 265 10.77 16.00 4.57
C HIS A 265 11.43 16.65 5.80
N VAL A 266 11.97 17.86 5.66
CA VAL A 266 12.58 18.61 6.78
C VAL A 266 11.64 18.84 7.97
N SER A 267 10.33 18.80 7.73
CA SER A 267 9.30 18.94 8.77
C SER A 267 8.96 17.63 9.49
N SER A 268 9.50 16.49 9.04
CA SER A 268 9.18 15.18 9.63
C SER A 268 9.95 14.95 10.92
N PRO A 269 9.34 14.37 11.97
CA PRO A 269 9.98 14.27 13.29
C PRO A 269 11.24 13.41 13.33
N ASP A 270 11.27 12.30 12.57
CA ASP A 270 12.37 11.34 12.61
C ASP A 270 13.58 11.78 11.77
N GLN A 271 13.36 12.60 10.75
CA GLN A 271 14.34 13.07 9.76
C GLN A 271 15.27 11.96 9.25
N ARG A 272 14.74 10.75 9.08
CA ARG A 272 15.50 9.57 8.64
C ARG A 272 15.28 9.28 7.17
N THR A 273 16.33 8.75 6.55
CA THR A 273 16.30 8.15 5.22
C THR A 273 16.42 6.65 5.38
N THR A 274 15.57 5.89 4.69
CA THR A 274 15.51 4.43 4.87
C THR A 274 15.46 3.71 3.54
N LEU A 275 16.23 2.63 3.41
CA LEU A 275 16.08 1.65 2.34
C LEU A 275 15.19 0.51 2.85
N SER A 276 14.20 0.10 2.05
CA SER A 276 13.22 -0.89 2.48
C SER A 276 12.67 -1.68 1.29
N ASP A 277 12.25 -2.91 1.54
CA ASP A 277 11.53 -3.70 0.53
C ASP A 277 10.10 -3.18 0.32
N CYS A 278 9.65 -3.14 -0.93
CA CYS A 278 8.30 -2.81 -1.37
C CYS A 278 7.72 -3.88 -2.32
N GLY A 279 8.39 -5.03 -2.47
CA GLY A 279 8.08 -6.06 -3.44
C GLY A 279 8.29 -5.65 -4.90
N ALA A 280 8.15 -6.61 -5.81
CA ALA A 280 8.30 -6.41 -7.25
C ALA A 280 7.14 -5.55 -7.81
N LEU A 281 7.45 -4.33 -8.26
CA LEU A 281 6.44 -3.40 -8.82
C LEU A 281 6.38 -3.46 -10.34
N SER A 282 7.50 -3.72 -11.01
CA SER A 282 7.58 -3.91 -12.46
C SER A 282 8.23 -5.24 -12.80
N PRO A 283 7.72 -5.96 -13.82
CA PRO A 283 8.46 -7.05 -14.42
C PRO A 283 9.78 -6.55 -15.00
N TYR A 284 10.77 -7.42 -15.06
CA TYR A 284 11.99 -7.13 -15.80
C TYR A 284 11.77 -7.46 -17.28
N PHE A 285 11.57 -6.46 -18.13
CA PHE A 285 11.36 -6.68 -19.57
C PHE A 285 12.68 -6.97 -20.31
N THR A 286 12.60 -7.76 -21.39
CA THR A 286 13.74 -8.04 -22.28
C THR A 286 14.01 -6.90 -23.25
N SER A 287 13.07 -5.97 -23.39
CA SER A 287 13.17 -4.81 -24.30
C SER A 287 12.77 -3.56 -23.54
N ASP A 288 13.35 -2.43 -23.94
CA ASP A 288 13.05 -1.15 -23.33
C ASP A 288 11.63 -0.68 -23.75
N VAL A 289 10.92 -0.08 -22.80
CA VAL A 289 9.57 0.47 -22.95
C VAL A 289 9.68 1.98 -23.11
N GLU A 290 9.51 2.47 -24.33
CA GLU A 290 9.55 3.90 -24.62
C GLU A 290 8.26 4.59 -24.17
N VAL A 291 8.41 5.60 -23.31
CA VAL A 291 7.33 6.48 -22.86
C VAL A 291 7.46 7.81 -23.61
N SER A 292 6.86 7.86 -24.81
CA SER A 292 6.84 9.07 -25.64
C SER A 292 5.96 10.18 -25.05
N HIS A 293 6.13 11.42 -25.52
CA HIS A 293 5.29 12.57 -25.11
C HIS A 293 3.79 12.29 -25.23
N GLY A 294 3.34 11.73 -26.36
CA GLY A 294 1.93 11.39 -26.51
C GLY A 294 1.49 10.31 -25.52
N ALA A 295 2.39 9.43 -25.04
CA ALA A 295 2.03 8.42 -24.06
C ALA A 295 1.86 9.04 -22.67
N ILE A 296 2.71 10.02 -22.34
CA ILE A 296 2.56 10.87 -21.16
C ILE A 296 1.21 11.59 -21.20
N GLU A 297 0.85 12.22 -22.32
CA GLU A 297 -0.44 12.91 -22.48
C GLU A 297 -1.64 11.97 -22.25
N ASP A 298 -1.58 10.75 -22.80
CA ASP A 298 -2.64 9.75 -22.60
C ASP A 298 -2.75 9.31 -21.13
N VAL A 299 -1.62 9.12 -20.43
CA VAL A 299 -1.60 8.78 -19.00
C VAL A 299 -2.13 9.94 -18.15
N LEU A 300 -1.69 11.17 -18.42
CA LEU A 300 -2.17 12.35 -17.71
C LEU A 300 -3.66 12.60 -17.95
N ARG A 301 -4.15 12.36 -19.17
CA ARG A 301 -5.58 12.40 -19.48
C ARG A 301 -6.34 11.32 -18.72
N TRP A 302 -5.83 10.09 -18.68
CA TRP A 302 -6.44 8.99 -17.92
C TRP A 302 -6.64 9.35 -16.45
N TYR A 303 -5.60 9.92 -15.80
CA TYR A 303 -5.71 10.36 -14.41
C TYR A 303 -6.70 11.52 -14.26
N ARG A 304 -6.65 12.53 -15.13
CA ARG A 304 -7.58 13.65 -15.08
C ARG A 304 -9.04 13.20 -15.20
N ASP A 305 -9.34 12.39 -16.20
CA ASP A 305 -10.70 11.93 -16.47
C ASP A 305 -11.17 10.97 -15.36
N GLY A 306 -10.30 10.06 -14.92
CA GLY A 306 -10.62 9.10 -13.87
C GLY A 306 -10.90 9.75 -12.51
N PHE A 307 -10.14 10.79 -12.16
CA PHE A 307 -10.21 11.45 -10.85
C PHE A 307 -11.19 12.63 -10.79
N ASN A 308 -11.83 12.99 -11.90
CA ASN A 308 -12.94 13.94 -11.92
C ASN A 308 -14.30 13.29 -11.62
N GLY A 309 -14.39 11.95 -11.64
CA GLY A 309 -15.62 11.20 -11.39
C GLY A 309 -15.94 10.95 -9.91
N PRO A 310 -17.05 10.25 -9.60
CA PRO A 310 -17.42 9.87 -8.23
C PRO A 310 -16.35 9.03 -7.52
N THR A 311 -16.19 9.17 -6.20
CA THR A 311 -15.17 8.45 -5.40
C THR A 311 -15.21 6.94 -5.58
N LEU A 312 -16.40 6.33 -5.70
CA LEU A 312 -16.53 4.89 -5.94
C LEU A 312 -15.89 4.47 -7.27
N PHE A 313 -16.03 5.31 -8.30
CA PHE A 313 -15.46 5.04 -9.62
C PHE A 313 -13.93 5.17 -9.59
N GLN A 314 -13.41 6.21 -8.95
CA GLN A 314 -11.96 6.39 -8.73
C GLN A 314 -11.36 5.13 -8.06
N GLN A 315 -11.99 4.64 -6.99
CA GLN A 315 -11.55 3.44 -6.29
C GLN A 315 -11.59 2.19 -7.18
N ARG A 316 -12.57 2.07 -8.09
CA ARG A 316 -12.63 0.96 -9.06
C ARG A 316 -11.47 1.03 -10.05
N LEU A 317 -11.18 2.21 -10.59
CA LEU A 317 -10.04 2.44 -11.49
C LEU A 317 -8.70 2.13 -10.83
N GLU A 318 -8.47 2.64 -9.62
CA GLU A 318 -7.24 2.42 -8.86
C GLU A 318 -7.02 0.93 -8.58
N LYS A 319 -8.05 0.23 -8.11
CA LYS A 319 -7.99 -1.23 -7.86
C LYS A 319 -7.73 -2.01 -9.14
N ALA A 320 -8.39 -1.64 -10.23
CA ALA A 320 -8.19 -2.30 -11.51
C ALA A 320 -6.75 -2.12 -12.02
N ALA A 321 -6.21 -0.90 -12.01
CA ALA A 321 -4.83 -0.64 -12.41
C ALA A 321 -3.82 -1.39 -11.50
N TYR A 322 -4.10 -1.47 -10.20
CA TYR A 322 -3.32 -2.28 -9.26
C TYR A 322 -3.32 -3.77 -9.61
N PHE A 323 -4.49 -4.37 -9.87
CA PHE A 323 -4.57 -5.79 -10.23
C PHE A 323 -4.03 -6.09 -11.63
N LEU A 324 -4.13 -5.14 -12.55
CA LEU A 324 -3.48 -5.24 -13.86
C LEU A 324 -1.97 -5.38 -13.69
N ASN A 325 -1.38 -4.53 -12.84
CA ASN A 325 0.03 -4.62 -12.49
C ASN A 325 0.39 -5.95 -11.81
N ARG A 326 -0.46 -6.47 -10.90
CA ARG A 326 -0.27 -7.80 -10.29
C ARG A 326 -0.22 -8.89 -11.37
N GLY A 327 -1.14 -8.85 -12.34
CA GLY A 327 -1.14 -9.78 -13.47
C GLY A 327 0.11 -9.65 -14.34
N MET A 328 0.60 -8.42 -14.56
CA MET A 328 1.87 -8.20 -15.27
C MET A 328 3.07 -8.81 -14.54
N ASN A 329 3.10 -8.78 -13.20
CA ASN A 329 4.22 -9.31 -12.40
C ASN A 329 4.13 -10.82 -12.12
N ALA A 330 2.95 -11.41 -12.24
CA ALA A 330 2.71 -12.84 -12.04
C ALA A 330 2.84 -13.65 -13.34
N ASP A 331 2.94 -14.97 -13.24
CA ASP A 331 2.97 -15.86 -14.41
C ASP A 331 1.79 -16.86 -14.39
N ASP A 332 1.50 -17.40 -15.58
CA ASP A 332 0.51 -18.45 -15.82
C ASP A 332 -0.85 -18.24 -15.12
N ILE A 333 -1.27 -19.13 -14.21
CA ILE A 333 -2.58 -19.06 -13.54
C ILE A 333 -2.72 -17.77 -12.73
N GLU A 334 -1.70 -17.38 -11.96
CA GLU A 334 -1.79 -16.18 -11.13
C GLU A 334 -1.96 -14.94 -12.02
N ALA A 335 -1.25 -14.86 -13.15
CA ALA A 335 -1.45 -13.80 -14.13
C ALA A 335 -2.89 -13.80 -14.68
N TYR A 336 -3.35 -14.97 -15.13
CA TYR A 336 -4.68 -15.15 -15.72
C TYR A 336 -5.79 -14.70 -14.76
N VAL A 337 -5.71 -15.11 -13.50
CA VAL A 337 -6.67 -14.74 -12.46
C VAL A 337 -6.61 -13.25 -12.17
N ASN A 338 -5.43 -12.64 -12.03
CA ASN A 338 -5.31 -11.20 -11.76
C ASN A 338 -5.85 -10.34 -12.91
N PHE A 339 -5.74 -10.78 -14.17
CA PHE A 339 -6.39 -10.08 -15.29
C PHE A 339 -7.92 -10.15 -15.21
N PHE A 340 -8.49 -11.25 -14.72
CA PHE A 340 -9.93 -11.30 -14.44
C PHE A 340 -10.33 -10.45 -13.22
N VAL A 341 -9.51 -10.44 -12.15
CA VAL A 341 -9.73 -9.56 -10.99
C VAL A 341 -9.67 -8.09 -11.41
N THR A 342 -8.86 -7.73 -12.41
CA THR A 342 -8.85 -6.39 -13.01
C THR A 342 -10.21 -6.03 -13.60
N LEU A 343 -10.83 -6.93 -14.37
CA LEU A 343 -12.16 -6.72 -14.95
C LEU A 343 -13.25 -6.67 -13.88
N ASP A 344 -13.16 -7.54 -12.86
CA ASP A 344 -14.07 -7.54 -11.71
C ASP A 344 -13.94 -6.26 -10.88
N ALA A 345 -12.74 -5.73 -10.70
CA ALA A 345 -12.53 -4.45 -10.03
C ALA A 345 -13.19 -3.28 -10.78
N LEU A 346 -13.23 -3.30 -12.11
CA LEU A 346 -13.89 -2.29 -12.92
C LEU A 346 -15.42 -2.44 -12.93
N PHE A 347 -15.90 -3.65 -13.20
CA PHE A 347 -17.30 -3.88 -13.59
C PHE A 347 -18.05 -4.80 -12.64
N GLY A 348 -17.35 -5.56 -11.81
CA GLY A 348 -17.92 -6.60 -10.97
C GLY A 348 -19.05 -6.12 -10.08
N GLU A 349 -20.10 -6.94 -10.05
CA GLU A 349 -21.21 -6.85 -9.12
C GLU A 349 -21.41 -8.18 -8.41
N ARG A 350 -21.52 -8.12 -7.08
CA ARG A 350 -21.65 -9.33 -6.24
C ARG A 350 -22.91 -10.10 -6.64
N GLY A 351 -22.74 -11.38 -6.96
CA GLY A 351 -23.83 -12.27 -7.39
C GLY A 351 -24.11 -12.24 -8.90
N SER A 352 -23.46 -11.36 -9.68
CA SER A 352 -23.64 -11.23 -11.13
C SER A 352 -22.33 -10.92 -11.87
N VAL A 353 -21.22 -11.51 -11.43
CA VAL A 353 -19.85 -11.16 -11.89
C VAL A 353 -19.68 -11.32 -13.41
N GLU A 354 -20.04 -12.47 -13.97
CA GLU A 354 -19.86 -12.71 -15.42
C GLU A 354 -20.72 -11.79 -16.29
N ALA A 355 -21.98 -11.57 -15.89
CA ALA A 355 -22.91 -10.72 -16.64
C ALA A 355 -22.50 -9.24 -16.55
N SER A 356 -22.11 -8.75 -15.37
CA SER A 356 -21.67 -7.37 -15.15
C SER A 356 -20.37 -7.06 -15.90
N ILE A 357 -19.38 -7.96 -15.85
CA ILE A 357 -18.14 -7.82 -16.65
C ILE A 357 -18.46 -7.84 -18.15
N SER A 358 -19.31 -8.76 -18.60
CA SER A 358 -19.68 -8.84 -20.02
C SER A 358 -20.39 -7.57 -20.51
N ALA A 359 -21.30 -7.00 -19.71
CA ALA A 359 -21.96 -5.74 -20.01
C ALA A 359 -20.96 -4.57 -20.04
N GLY A 360 -20.06 -4.49 -19.04
CA GLY A 360 -19.03 -3.47 -18.97
C GLY A 360 -18.08 -3.50 -20.16
N VAL A 361 -17.55 -4.68 -20.51
CA VAL A 361 -16.68 -4.85 -21.69
C VAL A 361 -17.37 -4.45 -22.99
N LYS A 362 -18.66 -4.80 -23.16
CA LYS A 362 -19.45 -4.42 -24.35
C LYS A 362 -19.74 -2.93 -24.44
N SER A 363 -19.81 -2.24 -23.30
CA SER A 363 -20.03 -0.80 -23.24
C SER A 363 -18.80 0.02 -23.63
N LEU A 364 -17.61 -0.59 -23.61
CA LEU A 364 -16.37 0.03 -24.05
C LEU A 364 -16.15 -0.12 -25.56
N ALA A 365 -15.36 0.80 -26.14
CA ALA A 365 -14.92 0.75 -27.53
C ALA A 365 -13.86 -0.35 -27.80
N ILE A 366 -14.06 -1.54 -27.26
CA ILE A 366 -13.24 -2.74 -27.48
C ILE A 366 -13.76 -3.46 -28.72
N THR A 367 -12.87 -3.98 -29.57
CA THR A 367 -13.27 -4.63 -30.83
C THR A 367 -14.18 -5.85 -30.58
N GLN A 368 -15.21 -6.02 -31.42
CA GLN A 368 -16.16 -7.14 -31.29
C GLN A 368 -15.45 -8.50 -31.24
N ASN A 369 -14.38 -8.67 -32.04
CA ASN A 369 -13.57 -9.89 -32.05
C ASN A 369 -13.00 -10.24 -30.66
N LEU A 370 -12.54 -9.24 -29.90
CA LEU A 370 -12.04 -9.47 -28.55
C LEU A 370 -13.18 -9.70 -27.55
N GLN A 371 -14.31 -9.03 -27.73
CA GLN A 371 -15.52 -9.26 -26.92
C GLN A 371 -16.05 -10.69 -27.07
N ASP A 372 -16.03 -11.25 -28.29
CA ASP A 372 -16.51 -12.61 -28.60
C ASP A 372 -15.67 -13.71 -27.92
N ARG A 373 -14.44 -13.39 -27.49
CA ARG A 373 -13.56 -14.30 -26.75
C ARG A 373 -13.96 -14.43 -25.28
N LEU A 374 -14.65 -13.44 -24.72
CA LEU A 374 -14.93 -13.34 -23.29
C LEU A 374 -15.63 -14.59 -22.70
N PRO A 375 -16.66 -15.20 -23.33
CA PRO A 375 -17.28 -16.41 -22.80
C PRO A 375 -16.31 -17.60 -22.69
N TRP A 376 -15.37 -17.72 -23.64
CA TRP A 376 -14.35 -18.77 -23.63
C TRP A 376 -13.32 -18.52 -22.53
N LEU A 377 -12.96 -17.26 -22.30
CA LEU A 377 -12.04 -16.88 -21.24
C LEU A 377 -12.67 -17.11 -19.84
N PHE A 378 -13.97 -16.85 -19.68
CA PHE A 378 -14.69 -17.15 -18.43
C PHE A 378 -14.75 -18.64 -18.14
N ASP A 379 -15.03 -19.47 -19.16
CA ASP A 379 -15.00 -20.93 -19.03
C ASP A 379 -13.64 -21.41 -18.52
N LEU A 380 -12.54 -20.92 -19.13
CA LEU A 380 -11.18 -21.21 -18.66
C LEU A 380 -10.94 -20.70 -17.23
N ARG A 381 -11.36 -19.48 -16.88
CA ARG A 381 -11.22 -18.94 -15.53
C ARG A 381 -11.91 -19.83 -14.48
N ASN A 382 -13.10 -20.34 -14.79
CA ASN A 382 -13.83 -21.23 -13.89
C ASN A 382 -13.11 -22.58 -13.75
N GLU A 383 -12.59 -23.15 -14.85
CA GLU A 383 -11.77 -24.37 -14.81
C GLU A 383 -10.52 -24.19 -13.92
N LEU A 384 -9.80 -23.07 -14.05
CA LEU A 384 -8.60 -22.80 -13.25
C LEU A 384 -8.92 -22.59 -11.76
N VAL A 385 -9.94 -21.78 -11.44
CA VAL A 385 -10.30 -21.44 -10.06
C VAL A 385 -10.88 -22.63 -9.30
N HIS A 386 -11.57 -23.55 -9.99
CA HIS A 386 -12.14 -24.75 -9.39
C HIS A 386 -11.22 -25.98 -9.44
N GLY A 387 -9.99 -25.82 -9.94
CA GLY A 387 -8.98 -26.88 -9.97
C GLY A 387 -9.19 -27.93 -11.06
N GLY A 388 -9.96 -27.61 -12.10
CA GLY A 388 -10.15 -28.47 -13.29
C GLY A 388 -8.92 -28.49 -14.22
N SER A 389 -8.02 -27.51 -14.12
CA SER A 389 -6.75 -27.47 -14.86
C SER A 389 -5.64 -26.87 -14.00
N ARG A 390 -4.41 -27.42 -14.11
CA ARG A 390 -3.24 -26.96 -13.34
C ARG A 390 -2.40 -25.92 -14.07
N TYR A 391 -2.61 -25.78 -15.38
CA TYR A 391 -1.98 -24.80 -16.25
C TYR A 391 -3.00 -24.36 -17.32
N VAL A 392 -2.80 -23.20 -17.95
CA VAL A 392 -3.69 -22.70 -19.00
C VAL A 392 -3.79 -23.65 -20.21
N ASP A 393 -2.70 -24.34 -20.55
CA ASP A 393 -2.61 -25.25 -21.68
C ASP A 393 -3.23 -26.64 -21.43
N GLU A 394 -3.52 -26.98 -20.17
CA GLU A 394 -4.25 -28.20 -19.79
C GLU A 394 -5.76 -28.10 -20.04
N TRP A 395 -6.29 -26.90 -20.27
CA TRP A 395 -7.71 -26.69 -20.48
C TRP A 395 -8.23 -27.53 -21.67
N PRO A 396 -9.29 -28.34 -21.51
CA PRO A 396 -9.77 -29.24 -22.57
C PRO A 396 -10.11 -28.55 -23.89
N LYS A 397 -10.44 -27.25 -23.87
CA LYS A 397 -10.76 -26.46 -25.05
C LYS A 397 -9.57 -25.67 -25.60
N TYR A 398 -8.38 -25.76 -25.01
CA TYR A 398 -7.20 -24.97 -25.40
C TYR A 398 -6.86 -25.10 -26.90
N SER A 399 -6.70 -26.33 -27.41
CA SER A 399 -6.45 -26.59 -28.84
C SER A 399 -7.58 -26.12 -29.76
N ARG A 400 -8.82 -26.06 -29.27
CA ARG A 400 -9.96 -25.51 -30.03
C ARG A 400 -9.90 -23.99 -30.05
N TYR A 401 -9.58 -23.37 -28.92
CA TYR A 401 -9.38 -21.93 -28.78
C TYR A 401 -8.29 -21.43 -29.72
N LEU A 402 -7.10 -22.04 -29.69
CA LEU A 402 -5.97 -21.68 -30.57
C LEU A 402 -6.35 -21.79 -32.05
N ARG A 403 -7.08 -22.83 -32.44
CA ARG A 403 -7.51 -23.01 -33.84
C ARG A 403 -8.52 -21.95 -34.27
N HIS A 404 -9.41 -21.52 -33.38
CA HIS A 404 -10.47 -20.58 -33.68
C HIS A 404 -9.98 -19.13 -33.68
N PHE A 405 -9.28 -18.70 -32.63
CA PHE A 405 -8.86 -17.30 -32.44
C PHE A 405 -7.43 -16.99 -32.89
N LYS A 406 -6.59 -18.02 -33.12
CA LYS A 406 -5.17 -17.90 -33.51
C LYS A 406 -4.29 -17.15 -32.50
N THR A 407 -4.74 -17.08 -31.25
CA THR A 407 -4.09 -16.41 -30.12
C THR A 407 -4.19 -17.30 -28.88
N ARG A 408 -3.38 -17.03 -27.85
CA ARG A 408 -3.44 -17.77 -26.58
C ARG A 408 -4.43 -17.08 -25.62
N PRO A 409 -5.17 -17.85 -24.79
CA PRO A 409 -6.12 -17.28 -23.83
C PRO A 409 -5.51 -16.25 -22.88
N ILE A 410 -4.28 -16.48 -22.39
CA ILE A 410 -3.59 -15.55 -21.48
C ILE A 410 -3.30 -14.20 -22.16
N ASP A 411 -2.97 -14.21 -23.45
CA ASP A 411 -2.67 -13.00 -24.21
C ASP A 411 -3.94 -12.17 -24.41
N ASP A 412 -5.07 -12.86 -24.62
CA ASP A 412 -6.35 -12.22 -24.88
C ASP A 412 -6.97 -11.63 -23.61
N VAL A 413 -6.86 -12.31 -22.46
CA VAL A 413 -7.36 -11.75 -21.20
C VAL A 413 -6.49 -10.58 -20.73
N GLU A 414 -5.17 -10.61 -20.94
CA GLU A 414 -4.29 -9.47 -20.68
C GLU A 414 -4.69 -8.27 -21.55
N LEU A 415 -4.83 -8.49 -22.87
CA LEU A 415 -5.22 -7.44 -23.81
C LEU A 415 -6.58 -6.86 -23.45
N LEU A 416 -7.54 -7.70 -23.06
CA LEU A 416 -8.87 -7.29 -22.66
C LEU A 416 -8.83 -6.44 -21.38
N ALA A 417 -8.18 -6.93 -20.31
CA ALA A 417 -8.04 -6.24 -19.04
C ALA A 417 -7.34 -4.88 -19.21
N ARG A 418 -6.23 -4.85 -19.96
CA ARG A 418 -5.49 -3.63 -20.28
C ARG A 418 -6.35 -2.63 -21.04
N SER A 419 -7.03 -3.08 -22.10
CA SER A 419 -7.91 -2.21 -22.90
C SER A 419 -9.06 -1.65 -22.06
N ALA A 420 -9.63 -2.47 -21.18
CA ALA A 420 -10.68 -2.05 -20.27
C ALA A 420 -10.22 -0.95 -19.31
N VAL A 421 -9.05 -1.12 -18.68
CA VAL A 421 -8.48 -0.10 -17.78
C VAL A 421 -8.23 1.21 -18.52
N LEU A 422 -7.64 1.17 -19.72
CA LEU A 422 -7.31 2.39 -20.48
C LEU A 422 -8.56 3.14 -21.00
N LEU A 423 -9.62 2.42 -21.36
CA LEU A 423 -10.84 3.02 -21.93
C LEU A 423 -11.88 3.42 -20.87
N ALA A 424 -11.80 2.87 -19.65
CA ALA A 424 -12.80 3.09 -18.62
C ALA A 424 -13.05 4.59 -18.30
N PRO A 425 -12.04 5.45 -18.07
CA PRO A 425 -12.30 6.85 -17.70
C PRO A 425 -13.22 7.60 -18.69
N GLY A 426 -13.01 7.43 -19.99
CA GLY A 426 -13.81 8.10 -21.01
C GLY A 426 -15.27 7.64 -21.07
N HIS A 427 -15.55 6.40 -20.67
CA HIS A 427 -16.91 5.86 -20.62
C HIS A 427 -17.70 6.39 -19.43
N PHE A 428 -17.08 6.45 -18.25
CA PHE A 428 -17.77 6.84 -17.01
C PHE A 428 -17.92 8.36 -16.82
N CYS A 429 -17.15 9.19 -17.53
CA CYS A 429 -17.37 10.64 -17.56
C CYS A 429 -18.57 11.06 -18.44
N SER A 430 -19.14 10.13 -19.22
CA SER A 430 -20.25 10.40 -20.15
C SER A 430 -21.64 10.14 -19.53
N PHE A 431 -21.68 9.74 -18.25
CA PHE A 431 -22.88 9.53 -17.45
C PHE A 431 -22.80 10.40 -16.19
#